data_AF-A0A2E5L100-F1
#
_entry.id   AF-A0A2E5L100-F1
#
_cell.length_a   1.000
_cell.length_b   1.000
_cell.length_c   1.000
_cell.angle_alpha   90.00
_cell.angle_beta   90.00
_cell.angle_gamma   90.00
#
_symmetry.space_group_name_H-M   'P 1'
#
loop_
_entity.id
_entity.type
_entity.pdbx_description
1 polymer ?
#
loop_
_entity_poly.entity_id
_entity_poly.type
_entity_poly.pdbx_seq_one_letter_code
_entity_poly.pdbx_strand_id
1 'polypeptide(L)'
;MSANTLQPNGLWWHCKASPYFWGRGNGFAALGFAETLTYLPEDHSSREQLLHTHLLHLEGLVNHQDESGMWRQLVDMPETYREFSTTSMIGYSLARGLREGWLASEWRPMLDKAWAGIAERISDSGELEHVCVGTGPLESLDAYVNRSYTDGLDDRGGAMALWFAVEMARLEAGV
;
A
#
# COMPACT_ATOMS: atom_id res chain seq x y z
N MET A 1 5.53 -12.28 21.98
CA MET A 1 6.24 -12.66 20.75
C MET A 1 6.14 -11.47 19.80
N SER A 2 7.22 -10.71 19.56
CA SER A 2 7.18 -9.72 18.47
C SER A 2 7.25 -10.47 17.14
N ALA A 3 6.40 -10.09 16.20
CA ALA A 3 6.34 -10.73 14.90
C ALA A 3 7.62 -10.49 14.07
N ASN A 4 8.45 -9.48 14.40
CA ASN A 4 9.74 -9.15 13.74
C ASN A 4 9.75 -9.40 12.22
N THR A 5 8.70 -8.93 11.54
CA THR A 5 8.55 -9.03 10.08
C THR A 5 8.95 -7.74 9.36
N LEU A 6 9.01 -6.61 10.06
CA LEU A 6 9.59 -5.37 9.53
C LEU A 6 11.10 -5.51 9.39
N GLN A 7 11.61 -5.17 8.22
CA GLN A 7 13.03 -5.23 7.89
C GLN A 7 13.66 -3.82 7.91
N PRO A 8 15.00 -3.71 7.98
CA PRO A 8 15.70 -2.42 8.03
C PRO A 8 15.46 -1.49 6.82
N ASN A 9 15.01 -2.03 5.69
CA ASN A 9 14.64 -1.26 4.50
C ASN A 9 13.22 -0.67 4.57
N GLY A 10 12.53 -0.82 5.70
CA GLY A 10 11.16 -0.34 5.90
C GLY A 10 10.09 -1.27 5.32
N LEU A 11 10.44 -2.38 4.66
CA LEU A 11 9.46 -3.30 4.09
C LEU A 11 9.15 -4.46 5.05
N TRP A 12 7.92 -4.96 4.97
CA TRP A 12 7.47 -6.11 5.74
C TRP A 12 7.60 -7.39 4.93
N TRP A 13 8.23 -8.40 5.51
CA TRP A 13 8.02 -9.77 5.09
C TRP A 13 6.55 -10.14 5.25
N HIS A 14 6.02 -10.89 4.28
CA HIS A 14 4.66 -11.41 4.36
C HIS A 14 4.45 -12.21 5.67
N CYS A 15 5.37 -13.11 5.99
CA CYS A 15 5.48 -13.71 7.32
C CYS A 15 6.87 -14.32 7.52
N LYS A 16 7.16 -14.85 8.72
CA LYS A 16 8.45 -15.51 9.01
C LYS A 16 8.73 -16.73 8.11
N ALA A 17 7.70 -17.47 7.73
CA ALA A 17 7.83 -18.63 6.86
C ALA A 17 7.93 -18.26 5.37
N SER A 18 7.50 -17.05 5.00
CA SER A 18 7.54 -16.52 3.63
C SER A 18 8.17 -15.13 3.66
N PRO A 19 9.51 -15.02 3.77
CA PRO A 19 10.23 -13.77 3.97
C PRO A 19 10.37 -12.95 2.67
N TYR A 20 9.24 -12.65 2.04
CA TYR A 20 9.15 -11.94 0.77
C TYR A 20 8.32 -10.66 0.94
N PHE A 21 8.71 -9.59 0.25
CA PHE A 21 8.06 -8.29 0.34
C PHE A 21 6.84 -8.21 -0.58
N TRP A 22 5.86 -9.06 -0.29
CA TRP A 22 4.61 -9.11 -1.06
C TRP A 22 3.86 -7.78 -0.98
N GLY A 23 3.52 -7.24 -2.16
CA GLY A 23 2.91 -5.93 -2.34
C GLY A 23 1.68 -5.75 -1.48
N ARG A 24 0.65 -6.57 -1.66
CA ARG A 24 -0.60 -6.41 -0.90
C ARG A 24 -0.42 -6.69 0.60
N GLY A 25 0.53 -7.54 0.98
CA GLY A 25 0.90 -7.71 2.39
C GLY A 25 1.43 -6.41 3.01
N ASN A 26 2.30 -5.70 2.30
CA ASN A 26 2.77 -4.37 2.69
C ASN A 26 1.65 -3.32 2.63
N GLY A 27 0.78 -3.38 1.62
CA GLY A 27 -0.42 -2.55 1.54
C GLY A 27 -1.32 -2.70 2.78
N PHE A 28 -1.57 -3.93 3.25
CA PHE A 28 -2.35 -4.16 4.47
C PHE A 28 -1.65 -3.62 5.72
N ALA A 29 -0.33 -3.73 5.82
CA ALA A 29 0.43 -3.11 6.91
C ALA A 29 0.24 -1.59 6.89
N ALA A 30 0.43 -0.94 5.74
CA ALA A 30 0.24 0.50 5.58
C ALA A 30 -1.18 0.96 5.95
N LEU A 31 -2.22 0.26 5.46
CA LEU A 31 -3.61 0.56 5.84
C LEU A 31 -3.83 0.39 7.34
N GLY A 32 -3.34 -0.71 7.92
CA GLY A 32 -3.54 -1.02 9.33
C GLY A 32 -2.94 0.04 10.25
N PHE A 33 -1.74 0.52 9.94
CA PHE A 33 -1.14 1.64 10.67
C PHE A 33 -1.93 2.94 10.50
N ALA A 34 -2.29 3.29 9.25
CA ALA A 34 -3.04 4.51 8.96
C ALA A 34 -4.38 4.55 9.71
N GLU A 35 -5.14 3.46 9.69
CA GLU A 35 -6.40 3.34 10.43
C GLU A 35 -6.18 3.35 11.93
N THR A 36 -5.21 2.58 12.43
CA THR A 36 -4.91 2.54 13.87
C THR A 36 -4.57 3.93 14.40
N LEU A 37 -3.67 4.66 13.73
CA LEU A 37 -3.24 5.99 14.14
C LEU A 37 -4.36 7.04 14.07
N THR A 38 -5.35 6.83 13.19
CA THR A 38 -6.53 7.70 13.07
C THR A 38 -7.44 7.60 14.30
N TYR A 39 -7.63 6.39 14.84
CA TYR A 39 -8.56 6.16 15.96
C TYR A 39 -7.89 6.03 17.33
N LEU A 40 -6.57 5.88 17.36
CA LEU A 40 -5.82 5.79 18.60
C LEU A 40 -5.78 7.17 19.29
N PRO A 41 -6.10 7.26 20.60
CA PRO A 41 -6.00 8.53 21.33
C PRO A 41 -4.62 9.17 21.20
N GLU A 42 -4.58 10.51 21.10
CA GLU A 42 -3.34 11.26 20.92
C GLU A 42 -2.34 11.03 22.06
N ASP A 43 -2.84 10.82 23.29
CA ASP A 43 -2.05 10.59 24.51
C ASP A 43 -1.74 9.10 24.76
N HIS A 44 -2.11 8.21 23.83
CA HIS A 44 -1.84 6.79 23.99
C HIS A 44 -0.33 6.50 23.94
N SER A 45 0.17 5.78 24.95
CA SER A 45 1.61 5.54 25.16
C SER A 45 2.34 4.88 23.98
N SER A 46 1.65 4.10 23.16
CA SER A 46 2.21 3.45 21.97
C SER A 46 2.14 4.29 20.69
N ARG A 47 1.45 5.44 20.68
CA ARG A 47 1.16 6.19 19.45
C ARG A 47 2.43 6.64 18.73
N GLU A 48 3.39 7.20 19.46
CA GLU A 48 4.66 7.68 18.91
C GLU A 48 5.42 6.54 18.21
N GLN A 49 5.52 5.38 18.85
CA GLN A 49 6.20 4.21 18.28
C GLN A 49 5.51 3.69 17.02
N LEU A 50 4.17 3.63 17.02
CA LEU A 50 3.39 3.20 15.87
C LEU A 50 3.54 4.18 14.70
N LEU A 51 3.51 5.49 14.98
CA LEU A 51 3.72 6.52 13.98
C LEU A 51 5.13 6.41 13.37
N HIS A 52 6.16 6.31 14.19
CA HIS A 52 7.53 6.12 13.72
C HIS A 52 7.67 4.88 12.83
N THR A 53 7.06 3.76 13.25
CA THR A 53 7.06 2.51 12.46
C THR A 53 6.35 2.69 11.13
N HIS A 54 5.22 3.41 11.12
CA HIS A 54 4.47 3.68 9.91
C HIS A 54 5.24 4.56 8.93
N LEU A 55 5.88 5.63 9.42
CA LEU A 55 6.69 6.54 8.60
C LEU A 55 7.88 5.81 7.98
N LEU A 56 8.61 5.02 8.78
CA LEU A 56 9.69 4.16 8.26
C LEU A 56 9.19 3.21 7.17
N HIS A 57 7.98 2.67 7.34
CA HIS A 57 7.39 1.78 6.35
C HIS A 57 7.06 2.49 5.04
N LEU A 58 6.42 3.66 5.13
CA LEU A 58 6.10 4.48 3.95
C LEU A 58 7.37 4.95 3.23
N GLU A 59 8.44 5.27 3.97
CA GLU A 59 9.75 5.62 3.39
C GLU A 59 10.34 4.45 2.60
N GLY A 60 10.28 3.24 3.18
CA GLY A 60 10.66 2.01 2.48
C GLY A 60 9.87 1.82 1.19
N LEU A 61 8.56 2.02 1.22
CA LEU A 61 7.69 1.86 0.06
C LEU A 61 7.99 2.88 -1.05
N VAL A 62 8.12 4.17 -0.75
CA VAL A 62 8.31 5.20 -1.81
C VAL A 62 9.61 5.04 -2.58
N ASN A 63 10.63 4.40 -2.00
CA ASN A 63 11.87 4.04 -2.70
C ASN A 63 11.65 3.01 -3.83
N HIS A 64 10.50 2.34 -3.87
CA HIS A 64 10.13 1.32 -4.84
C HIS A 64 8.94 1.71 -5.73
N GLN A 65 8.48 2.97 -5.67
CA GLN A 65 7.48 3.46 -6.62
C GLN A 65 8.09 3.55 -8.02
N ASP A 66 7.43 2.95 -9.01
CA ASP A 66 7.92 3.02 -10.38
C ASP A 66 7.49 4.29 -11.13
N GLU A 67 7.97 4.44 -12.36
CA GLU A 67 7.70 5.63 -13.20
C GLU A 67 6.21 5.83 -13.52
N SER A 68 5.41 4.76 -13.50
CA SER A 68 3.95 4.84 -13.67
C SER A 68 3.21 5.18 -12.38
N GLY A 69 3.93 5.37 -11.28
CA GLY A 69 3.37 5.64 -9.95
C GLY A 69 2.92 4.39 -9.19
N MET A 70 3.12 3.20 -9.77
CA MET A 70 2.61 1.94 -9.23
C MET A 70 3.67 1.22 -8.39
N TRP A 71 3.19 0.39 -7.48
CA TRP A 71 3.97 -0.64 -6.79
C TRP A 71 3.74 -2.01 -7.40
N ARG A 72 4.69 -2.90 -7.16
CA ARG A 72 4.73 -4.24 -7.78
C ARG A 72 4.22 -5.33 -6.84
N GLN A 73 3.85 -6.47 -7.43
CA GLN A 73 3.43 -7.68 -6.71
C GLN A 73 4.47 -8.12 -5.67
N LEU A 74 5.76 -7.99 -5.97
CA LEU A 74 6.84 -7.97 -4.98
C LEU A 74 7.48 -6.59 -5.02
N VAL A 75 7.41 -5.86 -3.90
CA VAL A 75 7.77 -4.44 -3.82
C VAL A 75 9.19 -4.18 -4.31
N ASP A 76 10.13 -5.07 -3.98
CA ASP A 76 11.56 -4.95 -4.29
C ASP A 76 11.98 -5.62 -5.61
N MET A 77 11.04 -6.14 -6.40
CA MET A 77 11.33 -6.86 -7.65
C MET A 77 10.63 -6.20 -8.85
N PRO A 78 11.33 -5.32 -9.59
CA PRO A 78 10.76 -4.52 -10.68
C PRO A 78 10.26 -5.34 -11.88
N GLU A 79 10.68 -6.60 -12.00
CA GLU A 79 10.22 -7.56 -13.02
C GLU A 79 8.79 -8.07 -12.74
N THR A 80 8.32 -7.99 -11.50
CA THR A 80 6.95 -8.42 -11.17
C THR A 80 5.94 -7.38 -11.63
N TYR A 81 4.71 -7.82 -11.91
CA TYR A 81 3.67 -6.94 -12.43
C TYR A 81 3.30 -5.84 -11.44
N ARG A 82 2.84 -4.70 -11.98
CA ARG A 82 2.26 -3.60 -11.20
C ARG A 82 0.94 -4.08 -10.63
N GLU A 83 0.78 -3.98 -9.32
CA GLU A 83 -0.37 -4.57 -8.64
C GLU A 83 -1.31 -3.47 -8.13
N PHE A 84 -2.56 -3.57 -8.56
CA PHE A 84 -3.56 -2.52 -8.41
C PHE A 84 -3.97 -2.31 -6.96
N SER A 85 -4.22 -3.39 -6.22
CA SER A 85 -4.67 -3.29 -4.83
C SER A 85 -3.57 -2.73 -3.92
N THR A 86 -2.34 -3.17 -4.09
CA THR A 86 -1.12 -2.70 -3.42
C THR A 86 -0.98 -1.19 -3.58
N THR A 87 -1.03 -0.71 -4.83
CA THR A 87 -0.86 0.71 -5.12
C THR A 87 -2.00 1.53 -4.51
N SER A 88 -3.25 1.05 -4.59
CA SER A 88 -4.40 1.74 -3.99
C SER A 88 -4.26 1.87 -2.47
N MET A 89 -3.81 0.81 -1.80
CA MET A 89 -3.62 0.76 -0.35
C MET A 89 -2.50 1.70 0.11
N ILE A 90 -1.37 1.72 -0.61
CA ILE A 90 -0.26 2.63 -0.32
C ILE A 90 -0.69 4.08 -0.58
N GLY A 91 -1.35 4.34 -1.71
CA GLY A 91 -1.90 5.65 -2.04
C GLY A 91 -2.84 6.19 -0.96
N TYR A 92 -3.74 5.35 -0.45
CA TYR A 92 -4.59 5.69 0.69
C TYR A 92 -3.78 6.11 1.92
N SER A 93 -2.78 5.31 2.31
CA SER A 93 -1.96 5.62 3.49
C SER A 93 -1.15 6.91 3.33
N LEU A 94 -0.68 7.20 2.11
CA LEU A 94 -0.04 8.48 1.78
C LEU A 94 -1.01 9.65 1.89
N ALA A 95 -2.22 9.52 1.35
CA ALA A 95 -3.26 10.54 1.45
C ALA A 95 -3.67 10.80 2.90
N ARG A 96 -3.92 9.74 3.68
CA ARG A 96 -4.23 9.83 5.12
C ARG A 96 -3.10 10.51 5.88
N GLY A 97 -1.85 10.12 5.62
CA GLY A 97 -0.68 10.71 6.28
C GLY A 97 -0.51 12.20 6.00
N LEU A 98 -0.76 12.65 4.76
CA LEU A 98 -0.76 14.08 4.43
C LEU A 98 -1.92 14.82 5.12
N ARG A 99 -3.12 14.24 5.10
CA ARG A 99 -4.33 14.88 5.65
C ARG A 99 -4.27 15.04 7.17
N GLU A 100 -3.74 14.04 7.86
CA GLU A 100 -3.56 14.03 9.32
C GLU A 100 -2.27 14.76 9.77
N GLY A 101 -1.49 15.30 8.84
CA GLY A 101 -0.25 16.03 9.14
C GLY A 101 0.91 15.16 9.63
N TRP A 102 0.85 13.85 9.40
CA TRP A 102 1.94 12.91 9.71
C TRP A 102 3.05 12.96 8.66
N LEU A 103 2.68 13.25 7.41
CA LEU A 103 3.58 13.42 6.29
C LEU A 103 3.65 14.89 5.89
N ALA A 104 4.85 15.33 5.51
CA ALA A 104 5.09 16.67 5.00
C ALA A 104 4.71 16.77 3.51
N SER A 105 4.51 17.99 3.01
CA SER A 105 4.02 18.26 1.66
C SER A 105 4.89 17.68 0.52
N GLU A 106 6.15 17.39 0.80
CA GLU A 106 7.12 16.76 -0.09
C GLU A 106 6.70 15.35 -0.52
N TRP A 107 5.75 14.73 0.20
CA TRP A 107 5.18 13.43 -0.15
C TRP A 107 4.07 13.51 -1.21
N ARG A 108 3.54 14.70 -1.46
CA ARG A 108 2.45 14.94 -2.40
C ARG A 108 2.75 14.44 -3.83
N PRO A 109 3.94 14.64 -4.41
CA PRO A 109 4.24 14.14 -5.75
C PRO A 109 4.17 12.61 -5.87
N MET A 110 4.55 11.87 -4.83
CA MET A 110 4.45 10.40 -4.81
C MET A 110 2.99 9.95 -4.78
N LEU A 111 2.17 10.64 -3.98
CA LEU A 111 0.73 10.43 -3.93
C LEU A 111 0.06 10.70 -5.29
N ASP A 112 0.37 11.84 -5.92
CA ASP A 112 -0.23 12.24 -7.20
C ASP A 112 0.09 11.23 -8.31
N LYS A 113 1.32 10.68 -8.31
CA LYS A 113 1.70 9.59 -9.22
C LYS A 113 0.91 8.31 -8.97
N ALA A 114 0.71 7.93 -7.71
CA ALA A 114 -0.08 6.75 -7.36
C ALA A 114 -1.55 6.93 -7.79
N TRP A 115 -2.10 8.13 -7.60
CA TRP A 115 -3.45 8.49 -8.03
C TRP A 115 -3.62 8.38 -9.55
N ALA A 116 -2.70 8.98 -10.31
CA ALA A 116 -2.70 8.87 -11.77
C ALA A 116 -2.54 7.42 -12.25
N GLY A 117 -1.60 6.66 -11.66
CA GLY A 117 -1.34 5.27 -12.02
C GLY A 117 -2.53 4.34 -11.77
N ILE A 118 -3.30 4.58 -10.70
CA ILE A 118 -4.56 3.86 -10.46
C ILE A 118 -5.63 4.26 -11.46
N ALA A 119 -5.83 5.56 -11.70
CA ALA A 119 -6.85 6.05 -12.63
C ALA A 119 -6.66 5.51 -14.05
N GLU A 120 -5.41 5.40 -14.53
CA GLU A 120 -5.08 4.84 -15.85
C GLU A 120 -5.43 3.34 -16.00
N ARG A 121 -5.66 2.63 -14.88
CA ARG A 121 -5.92 1.18 -14.84
C ARG A 121 -7.36 0.83 -14.50
N ILE A 122 -8.24 1.83 -14.56
CA ILE A 122 -9.69 1.67 -14.42
C ILE A 122 -10.28 2.03 -15.78
N SER A 123 -10.89 1.05 -16.44
CA SER A 123 -11.60 1.29 -17.70
C SER A 123 -12.88 2.09 -17.50
N ASP A 124 -13.46 2.58 -18.60
CA ASP A 124 -14.75 3.31 -18.59
C ASP A 124 -15.92 2.47 -18.04
N SER A 125 -15.82 1.13 -18.08
CA SER A 125 -16.80 0.20 -17.51
C SER A 125 -16.53 -0.14 -16.03
N GLY A 126 -15.46 0.40 -15.44
CA GLY A 126 -15.05 0.12 -14.07
C GLY A 126 -14.26 -1.19 -13.90
N GLU A 127 -13.88 -1.84 -14.99
CA GLU A 127 -12.97 -2.99 -14.95
C GLU A 127 -11.55 -2.56 -14.59
N LEU A 128 -10.89 -3.37 -13.77
CA LEU A 128 -9.58 -3.10 -13.19
C LEU A 128 -8.53 -4.00 -13.84
N GLU A 129 -7.30 -3.48 -13.97
CA GLU A 129 -6.16 -4.26 -14.44
C GLU A 129 -5.32 -4.80 -13.27
N HIS A 130 -4.84 -6.04 -13.39
CA HIS A 130 -3.78 -6.62 -12.55
C HIS A 130 -4.05 -6.62 -11.04
N VAL A 131 -5.23 -7.09 -10.64
CA VAL A 131 -5.54 -7.35 -9.22
C VAL A 131 -5.05 -8.74 -8.84
N CYS A 132 -4.08 -8.86 -7.93
CA CYS A 132 -3.56 -10.14 -7.50
C CYS A 132 -4.64 -10.97 -6.80
N VAL A 133 -4.80 -12.25 -7.17
CA VAL A 133 -5.85 -13.09 -6.56
C VAL A 133 -5.56 -13.35 -5.07
N GLY A 134 -6.56 -13.85 -4.34
CA GLY A 134 -6.42 -14.25 -2.92
C GLY A 134 -5.17 -15.09 -2.70
N THR A 135 -4.28 -14.62 -1.83
CA THR A 135 -2.93 -15.16 -1.67
C THR A 135 -2.60 -15.20 -0.18
N GLY A 136 -2.41 -16.40 0.35
CA GLY A 136 -1.82 -16.61 1.67
C GLY A 136 -0.29 -16.74 1.57
N PRO A 137 0.39 -17.09 2.66
CA PRO A 137 1.82 -17.39 2.63
C PRO A 137 2.13 -18.50 1.61
N LEU A 138 2.98 -18.20 0.63
CA LEU A 138 3.48 -19.17 -0.36
C LEU A 138 4.87 -19.67 0.01
N GLU A 139 5.19 -20.89 -0.42
CA GLU A 139 6.39 -21.63 -0.01
C GLU A 139 7.68 -21.17 -0.71
N SER A 140 7.59 -20.46 -1.83
CA SER A 140 8.76 -20.05 -2.62
C SER A 140 8.60 -18.66 -3.24
N LEU A 141 9.73 -18.05 -3.57
CA LEU A 141 9.79 -16.79 -4.29
C LEU A 141 9.07 -16.89 -5.65
N ASP A 142 9.33 -17.96 -6.40
CA ASP A 142 8.72 -18.21 -7.70
C ASP A 142 7.19 -18.26 -7.63
N ALA A 143 6.63 -18.72 -6.52
CA ALA A 143 5.19 -18.74 -6.31
C ALA A 143 4.61 -17.32 -6.19
N TYR A 144 5.34 -16.37 -5.60
CA TYR A 144 4.92 -14.95 -5.56
C TYR A 144 5.12 -14.26 -6.90
N VAL A 145 6.27 -14.49 -7.56
CA VAL A 145 6.60 -13.92 -8.87
C VAL A 145 5.57 -14.31 -9.92
N ASN A 146 5.20 -15.60 -9.95
CA ASN A 146 4.23 -16.13 -10.91
C ASN A 146 2.78 -16.09 -10.40
N ARG A 147 2.51 -15.34 -9.33
CA ARG A 147 1.16 -15.31 -8.76
C ARG A 147 0.20 -14.65 -9.73
N SER A 148 -0.83 -15.39 -10.14
CA SER A 148 -1.86 -14.90 -11.05
C SER A 148 -2.55 -13.63 -10.54
N TYR A 149 -3.00 -12.83 -11.48
CA TYR A 149 -3.88 -11.70 -11.25
C TYR A 149 -5.19 -11.89 -12.04
N THR A 150 -6.17 -11.04 -11.74
CA THR A 150 -7.43 -10.93 -12.47
C THR A 150 -7.53 -9.54 -13.09
N ASP A 151 -7.98 -9.52 -14.33
CA ASP A 151 -8.48 -8.33 -15.01
C ASP A 151 -10.00 -8.40 -15.06
N GLY A 152 -10.68 -7.26 -14.99
CA GLY A 152 -12.14 -7.18 -14.96
C GLY A 152 -12.69 -6.62 -13.65
N LEU A 153 -13.94 -6.96 -13.35
CA LEU A 153 -14.56 -6.57 -12.08
C LEU A 153 -13.98 -7.38 -10.92
N ASP A 154 -13.39 -6.71 -9.95
CA ASP A 154 -12.85 -7.31 -8.72
C ASP A 154 -13.23 -6.49 -7.49
N ASP A 155 -14.00 -7.09 -6.58
CA ASP A 155 -14.50 -6.42 -5.39
C ASP A 155 -13.38 -5.95 -4.45
N ARG A 156 -12.26 -6.66 -4.41
CA ARG A 156 -11.14 -6.34 -3.52
C ARG A 156 -10.37 -5.15 -4.06
N GLY A 157 -10.03 -5.19 -5.34
CA GLY A 157 -9.41 -4.08 -6.05
C GLY A 157 -10.29 -2.85 -5.99
N GLY A 158 -11.58 -3.00 -6.32
CA GLY A 158 -12.57 -1.93 -6.32
C GLY A 158 -12.75 -1.30 -4.94
N ALA A 159 -12.83 -2.11 -3.89
CA ALA A 159 -12.91 -1.60 -2.52
C ALA A 159 -11.68 -0.76 -2.14
N MET A 160 -10.47 -1.21 -2.48
CA MET A 160 -9.24 -0.46 -2.17
C MET A 160 -9.14 0.84 -2.98
N ALA A 161 -9.52 0.83 -4.25
CA ALA A 161 -9.57 2.05 -5.07
C ALA A 161 -10.63 3.04 -4.56
N LEU A 162 -11.79 2.57 -4.13
CA LEU A 162 -12.82 3.43 -3.53
C LEU A 162 -12.33 4.05 -2.22
N TRP A 163 -11.69 3.27 -1.35
CA TRP A 163 -11.07 3.81 -0.13
C TRP A 163 -10.06 4.91 -0.46
N PHE A 164 -9.17 4.64 -1.43
CA PHE A 164 -8.19 5.61 -1.87
C PHE A 164 -8.85 6.89 -2.42
N ALA A 165 -9.85 6.74 -3.29
CA ALA A 165 -10.58 7.88 -3.87
C ALA A 165 -11.32 8.73 -2.82
N VAL A 166 -11.95 8.10 -1.82
CA VAL A 166 -12.59 8.83 -0.71
C VAL A 166 -11.55 9.60 0.09
N GLU A 167 -10.39 9.01 0.36
CA GLU A 167 -9.35 9.68 1.13
C GLU A 167 -8.72 10.85 0.36
N MET A 168 -8.52 10.70 -0.95
CA MET A 168 -8.13 11.81 -1.83
C MET A 168 -9.15 12.94 -1.77
N ALA A 169 -10.45 12.63 -1.88
CA ALA A 169 -11.49 13.66 -1.80
C ALA A 169 -11.49 14.41 -0.45
N ARG A 170 -11.23 13.70 0.66
CA ARG A 170 -11.10 14.32 1.98
C ARG A 170 -9.85 15.19 2.10
N LEU A 171 -8.71 14.72 1.59
CA LEU A 171 -7.47 15.47 1.57
C LEU A 171 -7.63 16.80 0.82
N GLU A 172 -8.23 16.77 -0.37
CA GLU A 172 -8.48 17.98 -1.17
C GLU A 172 -9.51 18.92 -0.54
N ALA A 173 -10.50 18.39 0.18
CA ALA A 173 -11.47 19.19 0.90
C ALA A 173 -10.93 19.75 2.24
N GLY A 174 -9.80 19.23 2.74
CA GLY A 174 -9.23 19.60 4.03
C GLY A 174 -10.10 19.17 5.23
N VAL A 175 -10.76 18.01 5.14
CA VAL A 175 -11.72 17.49 6.15
C VAL A 175 -11.36 16.12 6.72
#